data_AF-A0A9E3GQS2-F1
#
_entry.id   AF-A0A9E3GQS2-F1
#
_cell.length_a   1.000
_cell.length_b   1.000
_cell.length_c   1.000
_cell.angle_alpha   90.00
_cell.angle_beta   90.00
_cell.angle_gamma   90.00
#
_symmetry.space_group_name_H-M   'P 1'
#
loop_
_entity.id
_entity.type
_entity.pdbx_description
1 polymer ?
#
loop_
_entity_poly.entity_id
_entity_poly.type
_entity_poly.pdbx_seq_one_letter_code
_entity_poly.pdbx_strand_id
1 'polypeptide(L)'
;MPAHVPTPRLQAADVPPADAPWPEVSAFGHTFHAYKVAGSLQRVADLTLATHDTWADTGTLPDDVDRLRLALFHTVRATGGDPPDADTERWARALVVAIHERLPG
;
A
#
# COMPACT_ATOMS: atom_id res chain seq x y z
N MET A 1 -5.95 -0.49 -16.21
CA MET A 1 -5.13 -0.16 -15.02
C MET A 1 -5.14 1.36 -14.85
N PRO A 2 -5.25 1.87 -13.62
CA PRO A 2 -5.23 3.31 -13.36
C PRO A 2 -3.90 3.96 -13.79
N ALA A 3 -3.91 5.27 -13.99
CA ALA A 3 -2.71 6.03 -14.31
C ALA A 3 -1.71 5.97 -13.14
N HIS A 4 -0.41 5.87 -13.46
CA HIS A 4 0.64 5.86 -12.46
C HIS A 4 0.78 7.23 -11.80
N VAL A 5 0.75 7.27 -10.46
CA VAL A 5 0.93 8.48 -9.65
C VAL A 5 2.22 8.34 -8.82
N PRO A 6 3.33 9.00 -9.21
CA PRO A 6 4.56 9.02 -8.42
C PRO A 6 4.32 9.61 -7.03
N THR A 7 4.98 9.09 -6.00
CA THR A 7 4.83 9.57 -4.61
C THR A 7 5.10 11.06 -4.42
N PRO A 8 6.09 11.70 -5.08
CA PRO A 8 6.27 13.15 -4.98
C PRO A 8 5.10 14.00 -5.50
N ARG A 9 4.15 13.40 -6.23
CA ARG A 9 2.94 14.06 -6.73
C ARG A 9 1.69 13.67 -5.95
N LEU A 10 1.79 12.72 -5.03
CA LEU A 10 0.65 12.23 -4.27
C LEU A 10 0.23 13.28 -3.24
N GLN A 11 -1.05 13.63 -3.21
CA GLN A 11 -1.66 14.49 -2.21
C GLN A 11 -2.52 13.66 -1.26
N ALA A 12 -2.82 14.18 -0.06
CA ALA A 12 -3.70 13.48 0.89
C ALA A 12 -5.09 13.18 0.28
N ALA A 13 -5.62 14.08 -0.55
CA ALA A 13 -6.88 13.91 -1.26
C ALA A 13 -6.88 12.79 -2.32
N ASP A 14 -5.71 12.32 -2.74
CA ASP A 14 -5.58 11.19 -3.67
C ASP A 14 -5.63 9.82 -2.95
N VAL A 15 -5.52 9.83 -1.62
CA VAL A 15 -5.54 8.62 -0.79
C VAL A 15 -6.98 8.31 -0.38
N PRO A 16 -7.47 7.08 -0.59
CA PRO A 16 -8.80 6.69 -0.13
C PRO A 16 -8.98 6.89 1.38
N PRO A 17 -10.19 7.17 1.87
CA PRO A 17 -10.45 7.21 3.30
C PRO A 17 -10.20 5.85 3.95
N ALA A 18 -9.95 5.84 5.26
CA ALA A 18 -9.59 4.63 6.01
C ALA A 18 -10.66 3.53 5.97
N ASP A 19 -11.93 3.92 5.81
CA ASP A 19 -13.10 3.06 5.70
C ASP A 19 -13.50 2.76 4.24
N ALA A 20 -12.72 3.22 3.25
CA ALA A 20 -13.01 3.02 1.83
C ALA A 20 -13.29 1.55 1.48
N PRO A 21 -14.21 1.29 0.54
CA PRO A 21 -14.50 -0.06 0.08
C PRO A 21 -13.30 -0.63 -0.71
N TRP A 22 -13.14 -1.95 -0.69
CA TRP A 22 -12.00 -2.63 -1.31
C TRP A 22 -11.71 -2.23 -2.78
N PRO A 23 -12.70 -2.04 -3.67
CA PRO A 23 -12.44 -1.60 -5.04
C PRO A 23 -11.67 -0.27 -5.13
N GLU A 24 -11.91 0.67 -4.21
CA GLU A 24 -11.20 1.96 -4.16
C GLU A 24 -9.76 1.79 -3.66
N VAL A 25 -9.58 0.99 -2.60
CA VAL A 25 -8.24 0.64 -2.08
C VAL A 25 -7.41 -0.08 -3.14
N SER A 26 -8.04 -1.02 -3.86
CA SER A 26 -7.42 -1.78 -4.96
C SER A 26 -7.05 -0.88 -6.14
N ALA A 27 -7.94 0.04 -6.53
CA ALA A 27 -7.65 1.03 -7.57
C ALA A 27 -6.47 1.93 -7.16
N PHE A 28 -6.45 2.41 -5.92
CA PHE A 28 -5.37 3.23 -5.39
C PHE A 28 -4.04 2.47 -5.34
N GLY A 29 -4.01 1.23 -4.84
CA GLY A 29 -2.80 0.41 -4.79
C GLY A 29 -2.15 0.23 -6.18
N HIS A 30 -2.98 0.12 -7.22
CA HIS A 30 -2.51 0.01 -8.60
C HIS A 30 -1.98 1.32 -9.23
N THR A 31 -2.11 2.46 -8.56
CA THR A 31 -1.48 3.72 -9.02
C THR A 31 0.05 3.73 -8.81
N PHE A 32 0.57 2.82 -8.00
CA PHE A 32 2.00 2.71 -7.70
C PHE A 32 2.65 1.59 -8.52
N HIS A 33 3.84 1.82 -9.07
CA HIS A 33 4.54 0.80 -9.87
C HIS A 33 5.71 0.18 -9.08
N ALA A 34 5.40 -0.70 -8.13
CA ALA A 34 6.38 -1.25 -7.18
C ALA A 34 7.63 -1.85 -7.85
N TYR A 35 7.49 -2.52 -9.00
CA TYR A 35 8.65 -3.09 -9.71
C TYR A 35 9.64 -2.07 -10.24
N LYS A 36 9.19 -0.86 -10.58
CA LYS A 36 10.09 0.21 -11.05
C LYS A 36 10.88 0.80 -9.88
N VAL A 37 10.27 0.85 -8.71
CA VAL A 37 10.90 1.39 -7.49
C VAL A 37 11.84 0.37 -6.86
N ALA A 38 11.40 -0.88 -6.72
CA ALA A 38 12.18 -1.94 -6.08
C ALA A 38 13.14 -2.68 -7.03
N GLY A 39 12.97 -2.54 -8.35
CA GLY A 39 13.82 -3.17 -9.37
C GLY A 39 13.55 -4.66 -9.64
N SER A 40 12.81 -5.39 -8.80
CA SER A 40 12.42 -6.78 -9.05
C SER A 40 11.18 -7.21 -8.25
N LEU A 41 10.50 -8.27 -8.70
CA LEU A 41 9.39 -8.88 -7.96
C LEU A 41 9.85 -9.44 -6.61
N GLN A 42 10.99 -10.14 -6.57
CA GLN A 42 11.53 -10.70 -5.32
C GLN A 42 11.72 -9.60 -4.28
N ARG A 43 12.33 -8.48 -4.69
CA ARG A 43 12.53 -7.35 -3.77
C ARG A 43 11.21 -6.74 -3.32
N VAL A 44 10.18 -6.65 -4.17
CA VAL A 44 8.85 -6.21 -3.71
C VAL A 44 8.29 -7.14 -2.62
N ALA A 45 8.38 -8.46 -2.81
CA ALA A 45 7.89 -9.44 -1.84
C ALA A 45 8.66 -9.36 -0.52
N ASP A 46 10.00 -9.36 -0.56
CA ASP A 46 10.87 -9.28 0.62
C ASP A 46 10.57 -8.02 1.43
N LEU A 47 10.44 -6.88 0.74
CA LEU A 47 10.17 -5.60 1.38
C LEU A 47 8.76 -5.56 1.98
N THR A 48 7.76 -6.12 1.30
CA THR A 48 6.40 -6.22 1.83
C THR A 48 6.36 -7.10 3.08
N LEU A 49 6.95 -8.30 3.03
CA LEU A 49 6.99 -9.24 4.14
C LEU A 49 7.67 -8.63 5.37
N ALA A 50 8.85 -8.03 5.21
CA ALA A 50 9.53 -7.37 6.33
C ALA A 50 8.70 -6.23 6.95
N THR A 51 7.91 -5.52 6.15
CA THR A 51 7.02 -4.46 6.64
C THR A 51 5.85 -5.05 7.42
N HIS A 52 5.25 -6.10 6.88
CA HIS A 52 4.15 -6.81 7.52
C HIS A 52 4.58 -7.45 8.84
N ASP A 53 5.73 -8.12 8.87
CA ASP A 53 6.26 -8.77 10.09
C ASP A 53 6.52 -7.74 11.19
N THR A 54 7.12 -6.59 10.84
CA THR A 54 7.34 -5.49 11.80
C THR A 54 6.02 -4.97 12.35
N TRP A 55 5.02 -4.77 11.49
CA TRP A 55 3.70 -4.29 11.89
C TRP A 55 2.95 -5.32 12.74
N ALA A 56 3.03 -6.60 12.41
CA ALA A 56 2.40 -7.67 13.16
C ALA A 56 3.01 -7.82 14.56
N ASP A 57 4.32 -7.63 14.69
CA ASP A 57 5.03 -7.73 15.98
C ASP A 57 4.86 -6.49 16.86
N THR A 58 4.96 -5.29 16.26
CA THR A 58 5.07 -4.03 17.02
C THR A 58 3.90 -3.07 16.86
N GLY A 59 3.03 -3.30 15.87
CA GLY A 59 2.00 -2.35 15.46
C GLY A 59 2.53 -1.12 14.71
N THR A 60 3.84 -1.04 14.44
CA THR A 60 4.48 0.11 13.79
C THR A 60 4.67 -0.08 12.29
N LEU A 61 4.61 1.02 11.55
CA LEU A 61 4.80 1.08 10.11
C LEU A 61 5.96 2.04 9.78
N PRO A 62 6.71 1.80 8.68
CA PRO A 62 7.81 2.66 8.28
C PRO A 62 7.33 4.05 7.84
N ASP A 63 8.19 5.05 7.96
CA ASP A 63 7.91 6.42 7.53
C ASP A 63 8.07 6.68 6.03
N ASP A 64 8.65 5.72 5.32
CA ASP A 64 8.82 5.78 3.88
C ASP A 64 7.49 5.49 3.16
N VAL A 65 6.89 6.53 2.57
CA VAL A 65 5.64 6.41 1.79
C VAL A 65 5.80 5.48 0.59
N ASP A 66 6.96 5.44 -0.08
CA ASP A 66 7.19 4.50 -1.17
C ASP A 66 7.15 3.05 -0.67
N ARG A 67 7.65 2.81 0.55
CA ARG A 67 7.60 1.49 1.19
C ARG A 67 6.17 1.06 1.51
N LEU A 68 5.35 1.98 2.02
CA LEU A 68 3.94 1.70 2.32
C LEU A 68 3.14 1.42 1.04
N ARG A 69 3.34 2.23 -0.01
CA ARG A 69 2.67 2.05 -1.30
C ARG A 69 3.12 0.78 -2.02
N LEU A 70 4.39 0.40 -1.88
CA LEU A 70 4.93 -0.87 -2.37
C LEU A 70 4.21 -2.04 -1.73
N ALA A 71 4.07 -2.03 -0.40
CA ALA A 71 3.37 -3.07 0.34
C ALA A 71 1.90 -3.16 -0.06
N LEU A 72 1.23 -2.02 -0.24
CA LEU A 72 -0.17 -1.98 -0.67
C LEU A 72 -0.34 -2.54 -2.08
N PHE A 73 0.51 -2.13 -3.02
CA PHE A 73 0.52 -2.67 -4.38
C PHE A 73 0.66 -4.20 -4.39
N HIS A 74 1.61 -4.72 -3.61
CA HIS A 74 1.82 -6.17 -3.53
C HIS A 74 0.60 -6.89 -2.95
N THR A 75 0.02 -6.33 -1.89
CA THR A 75 -1.17 -6.87 -1.22
C THR A 75 -2.36 -6.95 -2.19
N VAL A 76 -2.69 -5.85 -2.86
CA VAL A 76 -3.78 -5.79 -3.84
C VAL A 76 -3.56 -6.78 -4.98
N ARG A 77 -2.32 -6.90 -5.46
CA ARG A 77 -2.00 -7.85 -6.52
C ARG A 77 -2.16 -9.31 -6.07
N ALA A 78 -1.81 -9.63 -4.83
CA ALA A 78 -1.91 -10.97 -4.29
C ALA A 78 -3.37 -11.45 -4.18
N THR A 79 -4.34 -10.54 -3.98
CA THR A 79 -5.77 -10.90 -3.97
C THR A 79 -6.38 -11.09 -5.35
N GLY A 80 -5.65 -10.76 -6.44
CA GLY A 80 -6.20 -10.82 -7.79
C GLY A 80 -7.32 -9.79 -8.06
N GLY A 81 -7.56 -8.84 -7.15
CA GLY A 81 -8.66 -7.89 -7.21
C GLY A 81 -9.92 -8.33 -6.48
N ASP A 82 -9.98 -9.56 -5.98
CA ASP A 82 -11.09 -10.04 -5.15
C ASP A 82 -11.04 -9.41 -3.75
N PRO A 83 -12.19 -9.33 -3.05
CA PRO A 83 -12.23 -8.91 -1.65
C PRO A 83 -11.31 -9.78 -0.78
N PRO A 84 -10.46 -9.15 0.06
CA PRO A 84 -9.54 -9.86 0.93
C PRO A 84 -10.26 -10.54 2.10
N ASP A 85 -9.54 -11.43 2.80
CA ASP A 85 -9.92 -11.82 4.15
C ASP A 85 -9.73 -10.67 5.17
N ALA A 86 -10.24 -10.86 6.38
CA ALA A 86 -10.24 -9.82 7.41
C ALA A 86 -8.83 -9.37 7.82
N ASP A 87 -7.83 -10.26 7.79
CA ASP A 87 -6.45 -9.93 8.16
C ASP A 87 -5.78 -9.09 7.07
N THR A 88 -5.94 -9.49 5.81
CA THR A 88 -5.45 -8.75 4.65
C THR A 88 -6.15 -7.39 4.52
N GLU A 89 -7.43 -7.32 4.85
CA GLU A 89 -8.18 -6.06 4.89
C GLU A 89 -7.64 -5.14 6.00
N ARG A 90 -7.43 -5.66 7.21
CA ARG A 90 -6.86 -4.90 8.34
C ARG A 90 -5.48 -4.34 7.97
N TRP A 91 -4.65 -5.16 7.34
CA TRP A 91 -3.33 -4.77 6.85
C TRP A 91 -3.40 -3.65 5.81
N ALA A 92 -4.24 -3.79 4.78
CA ALA A 92 -4.40 -2.79 3.74
C ALA A 92 -4.91 -1.45 4.31
N ARG A 93 -5.84 -1.49 5.27
CA ARG A 93 -6.34 -0.29 5.96
C ARG A 93 -5.24 0.40 6.76
N ALA A 94 -4.42 -0.35 7.49
CA ALA A 94 -3.29 0.21 8.23
C ALA A 94 -2.30 0.93 7.30
N LEU A 95 -2.02 0.36 6.12
CA LEU A 95 -1.19 1.01 5.10
C LEU A 95 -1.82 2.31 4.57
N VAL A 96 -3.11 2.30 4.24
CA VAL A 96 -3.82 3.49 3.73
C VAL A 96 -3.78 4.63 4.74
N VAL A 97 -4.09 4.35 6.02
CA VAL A 97 -4.00 5.34 7.10
C VAL A 97 -2.57 5.89 7.21
N ALA A 98 -1.58 5.01 7.26
CA ALA A 98 -0.18 5.42 7.40
C ALA A 98 0.32 6.27 6.23
N ILE A 99 -0.12 5.97 5.00
CA ILE A 99 0.18 6.79 3.81
C ILE A 99 -0.44 8.17 3.97
N HIS A 100 -1.72 8.24 4.32
CA HIS A 100 -2.43 9.50 4.49
C HIS A 100 -1.76 10.41 5.53
N GLU A 101 -1.37 9.86 6.69
CA GLU A 101 -0.71 10.61 7.77
C GLU A 101 0.69 11.16 7.42
N ARG A 102 1.36 10.55 6.43
CA ARG A 102 2.76 10.88 6.07
C ARG A 102 2.87 11.77 4.84
N LEU A 103 1.75 12.09 4.21
CA LEU A 103 1.73 13.05 3.12
C LEU A 103 1.71 14.49 3.67
N PRO A 104 2.41 15.42 3.01
CA PRO A 104 2.27 16.83 3.34
C PRO A 104 0.81 17.27 3.07
N GLY A 105 0.26 18.05 4.01
CA GLY A 105 -1.06 18.69 3.87
C GLY A 105 -1.05 19.90 2.95
#